data_AF-A0A099KJ10-F1
#
_entry.id   AF-A0A099KJ10-F1
#
_cell.length_a   1.000
_cell.length_b   1.000
_cell.length_c   1.000
_cell.angle_alpha   90.00
_cell.angle_beta   90.00
_cell.angle_gamma   90.00
#
_symmetry.space_group_name_H-M   'P 1'
#
loop_
_entity.id
_entity.type
_entity.pdbx_description
1 polymer ?
#
loop_
_entity_poly.entity_id
_entity_poly.type
_entity_poly.pdbx_seq_one_letter_code
_entity_poly.pdbx_strand_id
1 'polypeptide(L)'
;MKYAQVFIITLTLLSLTGCGYANILRVRNANDNIVPVWTGNQTQADLITHYIGVKPFVEVSINDINGFKFLLDTGATFSVLEDSNKVKMLDLQKGYSFPIGGWGDEGPSRGYQTKAKKVSLNGVDFSDVTFAYIPF
;
A
#
# COMPACT_ATOMS: atom_id res chain seq x y z
N MET A 1 22.13 -38.33 13.74
CA MET A 1 20.89 -38.30 12.93
C MET A 1 19.76 -37.51 13.58
N LYS A 2 19.38 -37.75 14.85
CA LYS A 2 18.28 -37.02 15.53
C LYS A 2 18.43 -35.49 15.52
N TYR A 3 19.61 -34.96 15.83
CA TYR A 3 19.86 -33.51 15.84
C TYR A 3 19.79 -32.85 14.46
N ALA A 4 20.26 -33.54 13.41
CA ALA A 4 20.18 -33.06 12.03
C ALA A 4 18.73 -33.00 11.55
N GLN A 5 17.91 -34.00 11.91
CA GLN A 5 16.48 -34.01 11.61
C GLN A 5 15.74 -32.86 12.32
N VAL A 6 16.01 -32.64 13.60
CA VAL A 6 15.44 -31.50 14.35
C VAL A 6 15.83 -30.17 13.72
N PHE A 7 17.11 -29.99 13.36
CA PHE A 7 17.59 -28.77 12.70
C PHE A 7 16.88 -28.52 11.36
N ILE A 8 16.74 -29.54 10.52
CA ILE A 8 16.04 -29.43 9.22
C ILE A 8 14.57 -29.07 9.44
N ILE A 9 13.90 -29.69 10.40
CA ILE A 9 12.50 -29.38 10.74
C ILE A 9 12.36 -27.93 11.20
N THR A 10 13.22 -27.48 12.13
CA THR A 10 13.21 -26.09 12.61
C THR A 10 13.46 -25.10 11.48
N LEU A 11 14.45 -25.34 10.62
CA LEU A 11 14.75 -24.47 9.49
C LEU A 11 13.58 -24.40 8.49
N THR A 12 12.91 -25.53 8.25
CA THR A 12 11.73 -25.60 7.36
C THR A 12 10.53 -24.86 7.95
N LEU A 13 10.32 -24.95 9.26
CA LEU A 13 9.24 -24.21 9.93
C LEU A 13 9.48 -22.69 9.88
N LEU A 14 10.74 -22.25 10.06
CA LEU A 14 11.11 -20.83 9.97
C LEU A 14 10.96 -20.28 8.54
N SER A 15 11.29 -21.07 7.51
CA SER A 15 11.14 -20.62 6.12
C SER A 15 9.68 -20.50 5.68
N LEU A 16 8.78 -21.34 6.24
CA LEU A 16 7.34 -21.28 5.94
C LEU A 16 6.62 -20.10 6.61
N THR A 17 7.03 -19.70 7.82
CA THR A 17 6.42 -18.56 8.54
C THR A 17 6.97 -17.21 8.09
N GLY A 18 8.18 -17.17 7.50
CA GLY A 18 8.83 -15.94 7.05
C GLY A 18 8.22 -15.28 5.81
N CYS A 19 7.46 -16.01 4.99
CA CYS A 19 6.94 -15.50 3.71
C CYS A 19 6.04 -14.27 3.86
N GLY A 20 5.15 -14.26 4.88
CA GLY A 20 4.25 -13.14 5.12
C GLY A 20 5.01 -11.86 5.51
N TYR A 21 5.97 -11.98 6.42
CA TYR A 21 6.83 -10.87 6.83
C TYR A 21 7.69 -10.33 5.69
N ALA A 22 8.29 -11.23 4.89
CA ALA A 22 9.04 -10.84 3.70
C ALA A 22 8.17 -10.05 2.72
N ASN A 23 6.92 -10.47 2.51
CA ASN A 23 5.97 -9.75 1.65
C ASN A 23 5.59 -8.37 2.21
N ILE A 24 5.44 -8.21 3.53
CA ILE A 24 5.21 -6.90 4.15
C ILE A 24 6.39 -5.96 3.89
N LEU A 25 7.63 -6.44 4.10
CA LEU A 25 8.83 -5.65 3.82
C LEU A 25 8.89 -5.24 2.35
N ARG A 26 8.58 -6.17 1.43
CA ARG A 26 8.55 -5.87 0.00
C ARG A 26 7.56 -4.76 -0.36
N VAL A 27 6.36 -4.73 0.23
CA VAL A 27 5.40 -3.64 -0.02
C VAL A 27 5.83 -2.33 0.63
N ARG A 28 6.33 -2.39 1.87
CA ARG A 28 6.85 -1.22 2.59
C ARG A 28 7.91 -0.50 1.77
N ASN A 29 8.87 -1.23 1.22
CA ASN A 29 9.99 -0.67 0.48
C ASN A 29 9.67 -0.45 -1.01
N ALA A 30 8.47 -0.83 -1.49
CA ALA A 30 8.14 -0.77 -2.92
C ALA A 30 8.15 0.66 -3.48
N ASN A 31 7.90 1.65 -2.62
CA ASN A 31 7.77 3.05 -3.01
C ASN A 31 8.96 3.92 -2.59
N ASP A 32 10.01 3.37 -1.96
CA ASP A 32 11.13 4.14 -1.37
C ASP A 32 11.90 4.99 -2.40
N ASN A 33 11.91 4.55 -3.65
CA ASN A 33 12.63 5.20 -4.75
C ASN A 33 11.71 6.01 -5.68
N ILE A 34 10.43 6.17 -5.32
CA ILE A 34 9.50 6.96 -6.11
C ILE A 34 9.88 8.44 -5.98
N VAL A 35 10.07 9.08 -7.12
CA VAL A 35 10.38 10.50 -7.22
C VAL A 35 9.17 11.27 -7.77
N PRO A 36 8.85 12.45 -7.20
CA PRO A 36 7.78 13.29 -7.73
C PRO A 36 8.18 13.86 -9.09
N VAL A 37 7.25 13.83 -10.03
CA VAL A 37 7.34 14.51 -11.32
C VAL A 37 6.45 15.75 -11.24
N TRP A 38 7.09 16.92 -11.17
CA TRP A 38 6.40 18.19 -11.06
C TRP A 38 5.92 18.69 -12.43
N THR A 39 4.73 19.29 -12.45
CA THR A 39 4.23 19.94 -13.67
C THR A 39 4.87 21.32 -13.83
N GLY A 40 5.61 21.52 -14.92
CA GLY A 40 6.30 22.77 -15.21
C GLY A 40 7.46 23.06 -14.26
N ASN A 41 7.61 24.31 -13.82
CA ASN A 41 8.70 24.75 -12.93
C ASN A 41 8.30 24.73 -11.45
N GLN A 42 7.26 24.00 -11.08
CA GLN A 42 6.81 23.91 -9.69
C GLN A 42 7.73 23.01 -8.86
N THR A 43 7.86 23.32 -7.58
CA THR A 43 8.57 22.48 -6.59
C THR A 43 7.77 22.31 -5.30
N GLN A 44 6.54 22.84 -5.28
CA GLN A 44 5.61 22.80 -4.15
C GLN A 44 4.19 22.63 -4.68
N ALA A 45 3.38 21.87 -3.95
CA ALA A 45 1.95 21.70 -4.21
C ALA A 45 1.17 21.99 -2.93
N ASP A 46 0.15 22.84 -3.05
CA ASP A 46 -0.77 23.12 -1.95
C ASP A 46 -1.92 22.11 -2.01
N LEU A 47 -2.01 21.23 -1.02
CA LEU A 47 -3.03 20.20 -1.00
C LEU A 47 -4.34 20.75 -0.43
N ILE A 48 -5.40 20.72 -1.24
CA ILE A 48 -6.74 21.05 -0.75
C ILE A 48 -7.22 19.87 0.11
N THR A 49 -7.35 20.10 1.41
CA THR A 49 -7.78 19.09 2.37
C THR A 49 -9.27 19.17 2.68
N HIS A 50 -9.92 18.02 2.74
CA HIS A 50 -11.28 17.85 3.27
C HIS A 50 -11.23 17.13 4.61
N TYR A 51 -11.95 17.62 5.60
CA TYR A 51 -11.96 17.02 6.93
C TYR A 51 -13.24 16.22 7.14
N ILE A 52 -13.09 14.95 7.53
CA ILE A 52 -14.19 14.14 8.07
C ILE A 52 -13.89 13.94 9.55
N GLY A 53 -14.56 14.72 10.40
CA GLY A 53 -14.14 14.89 11.79
C GLY A 53 -12.76 15.56 11.85
N VAL A 54 -11.81 14.93 12.54
CA VAL A 54 -10.42 15.43 12.68
C VAL A 54 -9.47 14.86 11.61
N LYS A 55 -9.96 13.97 10.73
CA LYS A 55 -9.12 13.24 9.78
C LYS A 55 -8.98 14.03 8.47
N PRO A 56 -7.75 14.39 8.05
CA PRO A 56 -7.51 15.12 6.81
C PRO A 56 -7.49 14.19 5.60
N PHE A 57 -8.30 14.51 4.60
CA PHE A 57 -8.33 13.81 3.31
C PHE A 57 -7.88 14.73 2.18
N VAL A 58 -7.22 14.16 1.18
CA VAL A 58 -6.86 14.85 -0.06
C VAL A 58 -7.43 14.11 -1.27
N GLU A 59 -7.71 14.87 -2.33
CA GLU A 59 -8.18 14.31 -3.59
C GLU A 59 -7.00 13.83 -4.45
N VAL A 60 -7.07 12.58 -4.88
CA VAL A 60 -6.05 11.88 -5.66
C VAL A 60 -6.69 11.38 -6.96
N SER A 61 -5.89 11.39 -8.03
CA SER A 61 -6.20 10.67 -9.26
C SER A 61 -5.33 9.42 -9.35
N ILE A 62 -5.91 8.29 -9.76
CA ILE A 62 -5.19 7.04 -9.98
C ILE A 62 -5.47 6.58 -11.40
N ASN A 63 -4.42 6.35 -12.19
CA ASN A 63 -4.51 6.01 -13.61
C ASN A 63 -5.48 6.94 -14.36
N ASP A 64 -5.36 8.26 -14.13
CA ASP A 64 -6.19 9.33 -14.72
C ASP A 64 -7.67 9.31 -14.31
N ILE A 65 -8.08 8.43 -13.38
CA ILE A 65 -9.41 8.44 -12.78
C ILE A 65 -9.39 9.33 -11.53
N ASN A 66 -10.12 10.45 -11.60
CA ASN A 66 -10.14 11.46 -10.54
C ASN A 66 -11.08 11.12 -9.38
N GLY A 67 -10.86 11.74 -8.23
CA GLY A 67 -11.81 11.83 -7.12
C GLY A 67 -11.68 10.71 -6.08
N PHE A 68 -10.48 10.17 -5.89
CA PHE A 68 -10.20 9.27 -4.78
C PHE A 68 -9.83 10.10 -3.55
N LYS A 69 -10.48 9.82 -2.41
CA LYS A 69 -10.17 10.48 -1.15
C LYS A 69 -9.16 9.65 -0.37
N PHE A 70 -7.97 10.20 -0.18
CA PHE A 70 -6.92 9.57 0.61
C PHE A 70 -6.81 10.26 1.95
N LEU A 71 -6.88 9.47 3.03
CA LEU A 71 -6.50 9.92 4.36
C LEU A 71 -4.99 10.14 4.40
N LEU A 72 -4.56 11.31 4.86
CA LEU A 72 -3.15 11.52 5.19
C LEU A 72 -2.88 10.91 6.57
N ASP A 73 -2.32 9.69 6.57
CA ASP A 73 -1.97 8.93 7.76
C ASP A 73 -0.45 8.73 7.85
N THR A 74 0.20 9.51 8.72
CA THR A 74 1.65 9.41 8.96
C THR A 74 2.05 8.18 9.77
N GLY A 75 1.08 7.50 10.39
CA GLY A 75 1.29 6.22 11.08
C GLY A 75 1.26 5.01 10.13
N ALA A 76 0.74 5.18 8.91
CA ALA A 76 0.71 4.13 7.90
C ALA A 76 2.10 3.93 7.26
N THR A 77 2.53 2.67 7.18
CA THR A 77 3.84 2.30 6.60
C THR A 77 3.82 2.20 5.07
N PHE A 78 2.65 2.07 4.46
CA PHE A 78 2.43 2.04 3.02
C PHE A 78 1.01 2.53 2.71
N SER A 79 0.78 2.99 1.48
CA SER A 79 -0.55 3.45 1.06
C SER A 79 -1.52 2.27 0.84
N VAL A 80 -2.76 2.43 1.27
CA VAL A 80 -3.79 1.38 1.23
C VAL A 80 -4.95 1.80 0.33
N LEU A 81 -5.45 0.86 -0.46
CA LEU A 81 -6.71 0.94 -1.21
C LEU A 81 -7.71 -0.01 -0.58
N GLU A 82 -8.79 0.55 -0.05
CA GLU A 82 -9.91 -0.22 0.48
C GLU A 82 -10.91 -0.55 -0.63
N ASP A 83 -11.60 -1.68 -0.48
CA ASP A 83 -12.57 -2.11 -1.47
C ASP A 83 -13.72 -1.10 -1.63
N SER A 84 -13.90 -0.63 -2.85
CA SER A 84 -15.01 0.23 -3.23
C SER A 84 -15.30 0.05 -4.71
N ASN A 85 -16.51 0.40 -5.15
CA ASN A 85 -16.86 0.36 -6.57
C ASN A 85 -15.85 1.13 -7.44
N LYS A 86 -15.35 2.26 -6.92
CA LYS A 86 -14.39 3.10 -7.63
C LYS A 86 -12.99 2.48 -7.72
N VAL A 87 -12.53 1.80 -6.67
CA VAL A 87 -11.26 1.05 -6.69
C VAL A 87 -11.37 -0.15 -7.63
N LYS A 88 -12.51 -0.84 -7.67
CA LYS A 88 -12.75 -1.96 -8.61
C LYS A 88 -12.68 -1.51 -10.07
N MET A 89 -13.14 -0.29 -10.38
CA MET A 89 -13.06 0.29 -11.73
C MET A 89 -11.63 0.53 -12.21
N LEU A 90 -10.64 0.58 -11.30
CA LEU A 90 -9.23 0.70 -11.68
C LEU A 90 -8.67 -0.58 -12.32
N ASP A 91 -9.35 -1.72 -12.14
CA ASP A 91 -8.95 -3.04 -12.65
C ASP A 91 -7.47 -3.37 -12.37
N LEU A 92 -7.01 -3.04 -11.16
CA LEU A 92 -5.61 -3.26 -10.80
C LEU A 92 -5.35 -4.74 -10.51
N GLN A 93 -4.22 -5.23 -11.01
CA GLN A 93 -3.80 -6.61 -10.78
C GLN A 93 -3.56 -6.88 -9.29
N LYS A 94 -4.13 -7.99 -8.78
CA LYS A 94 -3.81 -8.52 -7.45
C LYS A 94 -2.51 -9.32 -7.52
N GLY A 95 -1.52 -8.90 -6.75
CA GLY A 95 -0.23 -9.57 -6.57
C GLY A 95 -0.26 -10.55 -5.40
N TYR A 96 0.90 -10.72 -4.76
CA TYR A 96 1.04 -11.59 -3.60
C TYR A 96 0.24 -11.07 -2.40
N SER A 97 -0.17 -11.97 -1.51
CA SER A 97 -0.86 -11.64 -0.27
C SER A 97 0.10 -11.44 0.90
N PHE A 98 -0.35 -10.68 1.88
CA PHE A 98 0.32 -10.48 3.15
C PHE A 98 -0.68 -10.08 4.24
N PRO A 99 -0.40 -10.38 5.52
CA PRO A 99 -1.22 -9.91 6.61
C PRO A 99 -1.01 -8.41 6.83
N ILE A 100 -2.08 -7.67 7.06
CA ILE A 100 -2.07 -6.26 7.45
C ILE A 100 -2.63 -6.17 8.87
N GLY A 101 -1.81 -5.70 9.80
CA GLY A 101 -2.23 -5.39 11.15
C GLY A 101 -2.62 -3.93 11.29
N GLY A 102 -3.41 -3.63 12.30
CA GLY A 102 -3.82 -2.27 12.65
C GLY A 102 -4.22 -2.20 14.12
N TRP A 103 -4.68 -1.03 14.54
CA TRP A 103 -5.24 -0.88 15.88
C TRP A 103 -6.67 -1.44 15.89
N GLY A 104 -6.86 -2.56 16.60
CA GLY A 104 -8.12 -3.28 16.73
C GLY A 104 -7.91 -4.60 17.49
N ASP A 105 -9.00 -5.20 17.93
CA ASP A 105 -8.97 -6.47 18.69
C ASP A 105 -9.09 -7.71 17.80
N GLU A 106 -9.26 -7.51 16.49
CA GLU A 106 -9.36 -8.58 15.51
C GLU A 106 -7.99 -9.05 14.99
N GLY A 107 -7.99 -10.19 14.30
CA GLY A 107 -6.81 -10.67 13.59
C GLY A 107 -6.42 -9.78 12.41
N PRO A 108 -5.20 -9.94 11.87
CA PRO A 108 -4.77 -9.15 10.72
C PRO A 108 -5.64 -9.40 9.49
N SER A 109 -6.02 -8.33 8.80
CA SER A 109 -6.72 -8.42 7.52
C SER A 109 -5.79 -8.99 6.44
N ARG A 110 -6.36 -9.65 5.43
CA ARG A 110 -5.58 -10.12 4.27
C ARG A 110 -5.49 -9.02 3.22
N GLY A 111 -4.30 -8.45 3.06
CA GLY A 111 -3.98 -7.52 1.99
C GLY A 111 -3.36 -8.21 0.77
N TYR A 112 -3.40 -7.51 -0.36
CA TYR A 112 -2.75 -7.91 -1.61
C TYR A 112 -1.93 -6.75 -2.16
N GLN A 113 -0.77 -7.05 -2.74
CA GLN A 113 0.00 -6.02 -3.43
C GLN A 113 -0.75 -5.64 -4.72
N THR A 114 -0.80 -4.36 -5.04
CA THR A 114 -1.25 -3.89 -6.34
C THR A 114 -0.43 -2.68 -6.80
N LYS A 115 -0.51 -2.35 -8.09
CA LYS A 115 0.33 -1.30 -8.69
C LYS A 115 -0.51 -0.40 -9.59
N ALA A 116 -0.47 0.90 -9.32
CA ALA A 116 -0.97 1.92 -10.24
C ALA A 116 0.16 2.37 -11.18
N LYS A 117 -0.18 2.65 -12.43
CA LYS A 117 0.77 3.22 -13.40
C LYS A 117 1.08 4.67 -13.05
N LYS A 118 0.05 5.40 -12.60
CA LYS A 118 0.13 6.82 -12.29
C LYS A 118 -0.72 7.16 -11.08
N VAL A 119 -0.18 7.96 -10.17
CA VAL A 119 -0.90 8.62 -9.09
C VAL A 119 -0.63 10.10 -9.20
N SER A 120 -1.68 10.91 -9.20
CA SER A 120 -1.56 12.36 -9.31
C SER A 120 -2.19 13.04 -8.11
N LEU A 121 -1.48 14.04 -7.58
CA LEU A 121 -1.88 14.85 -6.45
C LEU A 121 -1.52 16.30 -6.76
N ASN A 122 -2.53 17.12 -7.08
CA ASN A 122 -2.43 18.55 -7.37
C ASN A 122 -1.13 19.01 -8.07
N GLY A 123 -0.97 18.67 -9.36
CA GLY A 123 0.19 19.11 -10.16
C GLY A 123 1.48 18.31 -9.95
N VAL A 124 1.46 17.30 -9.07
CA VAL A 124 2.54 16.33 -8.85
C VAL A 124 2.09 14.95 -9.28
N ASP A 125 2.91 14.33 -10.12
CA ASP A 125 2.69 12.98 -10.61
C ASP A 125 3.72 12.00 -10.02
N PHE A 126 3.28 10.79 -9.74
CA PHE A 126 4.10 9.68 -9.29
C PHE A 126 3.84 8.49 -10.20
N SER A 127 4.90 7.92 -10.76
CA SER A 127 4.81 6.73 -11.59
C SER A 127 4.96 5.47 -10.75
N ASP A 128 4.32 4.39 -11.19
CA ASP A 128 4.58 3.04 -10.70
C ASP A 128 4.34 2.83 -9.19
N VAL A 129 3.35 3.53 -8.62
CA VAL A 129 3.02 3.50 -7.20
C VAL A 129 2.42 2.15 -6.79
N THR A 130 3.02 1.53 -5.79
CA THR A 130 2.50 0.30 -5.17
C THR A 130 1.54 0.64 -4.03
N PHE A 131 0.43 -0.08 -3.97
CA PHE A 131 -0.55 -0.01 -2.88
C PHE A 131 -0.74 -1.39 -2.24
N ALA A 132 -1.17 -1.38 -0.99
CA ALA A 132 -1.82 -2.52 -0.36
C ALA A 132 -3.33 -2.46 -0.65
N TYR A 133 -3.90 -3.47 -1.28
CA TYR A 133 -5.33 -3.58 -1.52
C TYR A 133 -5.99 -4.50 -0.49
N ILE A 134 -7.02 -4.01 0.21
CA ILE A 134 -7.80 -4.78 1.17
C ILE A 134 -9.21 -5.03 0.58
N PRO A 135 -9.53 -6.27 0.19
CA PRO A 135 -10.90 -6.64 -0.15
C PRO A 135 -11.74 -6.78 1.13
N PHE A 136 -12.89 -6.12 1.17
CA PHE A 136 -13.93 -6.32 2.17
C PHE A 136 -15.09 -7.15 1.61
#